data_AF-A0AA36CGU0-F1
#
_entry.id   AF-A0AA36CGU0-F1
#
_cell.length_a   1.000
_cell.length_b   1.000
_cell.length_c   1.000
_cell.angle_alpha   90.00
_cell.angle_beta   90.00
_cell.angle_gamma   90.00
#
_symmetry.space_group_name_H-M   'P 1'
#
loop_
_entity.id
_entity.type
_entity.pdbx_description
1 polymer ?
#
loop_
_entity_poly.entity_id
_entity_poly.type
_entity_poly.pdbx_seq_one_letter_code
_entity_poly.pdbx_strand_id
1 'polypeptide(L)'
;MQTSTAVFLALLGFACHQALAKDCPEGPPENSTLVDVGPVLDPKNPSCPAGLTCYLHNKTNGCYGPPPKPCEDADENCANWVRNGFCTDPYYAKSKADYCAKSCGLCYDTCADKSASCKNWKANGFCENALYDSIKKDYCSATCGLC
;
A
#
# COMPACT_ATOMS: atom_id res chain seq x y z
N MET A 1 -25.60 37.69 -2.51
CA MET A 1 -26.82 37.26 -3.22
C MET A 1 -26.66 35.79 -3.59
N GLN A 2 -27.21 34.89 -2.76
CA GLN A 2 -27.85 33.67 -3.26
C GLN A 2 -28.89 33.29 -2.22
N THR A 3 -30.13 33.56 -2.57
CA THR A 3 -31.35 33.46 -1.76
C THR A 3 -32.10 32.19 -2.12
N SER A 4 -32.89 31.68 -1.16
CA SER A 4 -34.02 30.74 -1.31
C SER A 4 -33.66 29.29 -1.63
N THR A 5 -34.28 28.26 -1.05
CA THR A 5 -35.42 28.14 -0.13
C THR A 5 -35.38 26.69 0.37
N ALA A 6 -35.50 26.48 1.67
CA ALA A 6 -35.78 25.16 2.23
C ALA A 6 -37.19 24.71 1.81
N VAL A 7 -37.31 23.56 1.14
CA VAL A 7 -38.58 22.86 0.97
C VAL A 7 -38.42 21.47 1.60
N PHE A 8 -39.27 21.27 2.60
CA PHE A 8 -39.47 20.08 3.40
C PHE A 8 -39.96 18.86 2.58
N LEU A 9 -39.74 17.66 3.16
CA LEU A 9 -40.44 16.36 3.00
C LEU A 9 -39.75 15.26 2.17
N ALA A 10 -39.23 14.25 2.91
CA ALA A 10 -39.31 12.79 2.68
C ALA A 10 -38.12 12.15 3.44
N LEU A 11 -38.28 11.67 4.68
CA LEU A 11 -38.51 10.25 5.02
C LEU A 11 -37.77 9.26 4.12
N LEU A 12 -36.97 8.41 4.78
CA LEU A 12 -36.15 7.28 4.29
C LEU A 12 -34.74 7.68 3.82
N GLY A 13 -33.76 7.19 4.58
CA GLY A 13 -32.38 7.64 4.54
C GLY A 13 -31.69 7.37 3.22
N PHE A 14 -31.25 8.43 2.56
CA PHE A 14 -30.23 8.42 1.53
C PHE A 14 -29.65 9.82 1.47
N ALA A 15 -28.62 10.08 2.26
CA ALA A 15 -27.83 11.30 2.09
C ALA A 15 -26.41 11.05 2.59
N CYS A 16 -25.70 10.15 1.90
CA CYS A 16 -24.25 10.27 1.81
C CYS A 16 -23.99 11.61 1.11
N HIS A 17 -23.86 12.66 1.91
CA HIS A 17 -23.57 14.01 1.47
C HIS A 17 -22.16 14.00 0.88
N GLN A 18 -22.08 14.40 -0.38
CA GLN A 18 -20.89 14.87 -1.10
C GLN A 18 -20.07 13.78 -1.79
N ALA A 19 -20.54 13.38 -2.97
CA ALA A 19 -19.67 12.90 -4.02
C ALA A 19 -18.70 14.03 -4.44
N LEU A 20 -17.46 13.97 -3.96
CA LEU A 20 -16.31 14.67 -4.53
C LEU A 20 -15.30 13.66 -5.09
N ALA A 21 -15.72 12.68 -5.90
CA ALA A 21 -14.88 11.94 -6.86
C ALA A 21 -13.45 11.49 -6.43
N LYS A 22 -13.17 11.27 -5.13
CA LYS A 22 -11.82 11.06 -4.58
C LYS A 22 -11.78 10.15 -3.36
N ASP A 23 -12.89 9.49 -3.04
CA ASP A 23 -12.95 8.58 -1.91
C ASP A 23 -12.95 7.14 -2.42
N CYS A 24 -12.21 6.29 -1.71
CA CYS A 24 -12.05 4.89 -2.07
C CYS A 24 -13.37 4.13 -1.83
N PRO A 25 -13.60 3.00 -2.52
CA PRO A 25 -14.77 2.19 -2.24
C PRO A 25 -14.84 1.80 -0.76
N GLU A 26 -16.05 1.64 -0.23
CA GLU A 26 -16.26 1.11 1.11
C GLU A 26 -15.56 -0.26 1.25
N GLY A 27 -15.08 -0.52 2.48
CA GLY A 27 -14.09 -1.50 2.91
C GLY A 27 -13.91 -2.83 2.15
N PRO A 28 -12.80 -3.54 2.40
CA PRO A 28 -12.58 -4.84 1.78
C PRO A 28 -13.70 -5.82 2.19
N PRO A 29 -14.04 -6.81 1.36
CA PRO A 29 -15.17 -7.72 1.62
C PRO A 29 -15.02 -8.38 3.01
N GLU A 30 -16.14 -8.65 3.71
CA GLU A 30 -16.18 -9.10 5.12
C GLU A 30 -15.42 -10.42 5.43
N ASN A 31 -14.84 -11.06 4.42
CA ASN A 31 -13.98 -12.24 4.54
C ASN A 31 -12.62 -12.07 3.84
N SER A 32 -12.14 -10.84 3.72
CA SER A 32 -10.83 -10.57 3.12
C SER A 32 -9.71 -10.79 4.14
N THR A 33 -8.55 -11.27 3.68
CA THR A 33 -7.30 -11.31 4.45
C THR A 33 -6.51 -10.00 4.35
N LEU A 34 -7.12 -8.94 3.80
CA LEU A 34 -6.45 -7.68 3.53
C LEU A 34 -6.33 -6.84 4.80
N VAL A 35 -5.17 -6.23 5.01
CA VAL A 35 -4.86 -5.38 6.16
C VAL A 35 -4.52 -3.96 5.70
N ASP A 36 -4.79 -2.96 6.54
CA ASP A 36 -4.33 -1.59 6.31
C ASP A 36 -2.82 -1.54 6.40
N VAL A 37 -2.18 -1.09 5.33
CA VAL A 37 -0.72 -1.09 5.18
C VAL A 37 -0.15 0.29 4.96
N GLY A 38 -1.00 1.32 5.00
CA GLY A 38 -0.54 2.69 4.93
C GLY A 38 -1.53 3.66 4.27
N PRO A 39 -1.19 4.96 4.32
CA PRO A 39 -1.99 5.98 3.67
C PRO A 39 -1.87 5.92 2.15
N VAL A 40 -2.86 6.47 1.46
CA VAL A 40 -2.80 6.72 0.02
C VAL A 40 -1.67 7.70 -0.32
N LEU A 41 -1.03 7.53 -1.48
CA LEU A 41 0.11 8.36 -1.89
C LEU A 41 -0.30 9.82 -2.16
N ASP A 42 -1.52 10.03 -2.69
CA ASP A 42 -2.09 11.35 -2.93
C ASP A 42 -3.54 11.40 -2.41
N PRO A 43 -3.84 12.19 -1.37
CA PRO A 43 -5.19 12.40 -0.86
C PRO A 43 -6.16 13.02 -1.88
N LYS A 44 -5.65 13.67 -2.92
CA LYS A 44 -6.45 14.28 -4.00
C LYS A 44 -6.71 13.31 -5.16
N ASN A 45 -5.95 12.22 -5.25
CA ASN A 45 -6.06 11.17 -6.25
C ASN A 45 -5.64 9.84 -5.61
N PRO A 46 -6.55 9.10 -4.97
CA PRO A 46 -6.22 7.94 -4.14
C PRO A 46 -5.58 6.82 -4.97
N SER A 47 -4.26 6.85 -5.06
CA SER A 47 -3.46 5.80 -5.66
C SER A 47 -2.67 5.09 -4.57
N CYS A 48 -2.70 3.77 -4.61
CA CYS A 48 -1.84 2.93 -3.79
C CYS A 48 -0.66 2.41 -4.61
N PRO A 49 0.45 2.03 -3.95
CA PRO A 49 1.53 1.26 -4.58
C PRO A 49 1.01 0.02 -5.32
N ALA A 50 1.80 -0.49 -6.27
CA ALA A 50 1.45 -1.70 -7.00
C ALA A 50 1.16 -2.87 -6.03
N GLY A 51 0.09 -3.62 -6.30
CA GLY A 51 -0.35 -4.73 -5.44
C GLY A 51 -1.26 -4.33 -4.28
N LEU A 52 -1.57 -3.04 -4.12
CA LEU A 52 -2.46 -2.53 -3.08
C LEU A 52 -3.74 -1.93 -3.66
N THR A 53 -4.83 -2.13 -2.93
CA THR A 53 -6.15 -1.57 -3.27
C THR A 53 -6.50 -0.48 -2.27
N CYS A 54 -7.02 0.64 -2.74
CA CYS A 54 -7.53 1.64 -1.83
C CYS A 54 -8.92 1.23 -1.30
N TYR A 55 -9.13 1.31 0.01
CA TYR A 55 -10.45 1.17 0.64
C TYR A 55 -10.68 2.23 1.71
N LEU A 56 -11.95 2.54 1.94
CA LEU A 56 -12.40 3.35 3.05
C LEU A 56 -12.67 2.48 4.27
N HIS A 57 -11.98 2.73 5.38
CA HIS A 57 -12.25 2.12 6.68
C HIS A 57 -12.21 3.18 7.77
N ASN A 58 -13.19 3.16 8.67
CA ASN A 58 -13.34 4.16 9.74
C ASN A 58 -13.23 5.63 9.25
N LYS A 59 -13.87 5.93 8.11
CA LYS A 59 -13.94 7.26 7.47
C LYS A 59 -12.60 7.81 6.95
N THR A 60 -11.57 6.99 6.82
CA THR A 60 -10.28 7.37 6.22
C THR A 60 -9.91 6.44 5.07
N ASN A 61 -9.33 7.02 4.00
CA ASN A 61 -8.79 6.25 2.87
C ASN A 61 -7.47 5.61 3.29
N GLY A 62 -7.36 4.30 3.11
CA GLY A 62 -6.15 3.52 3.37
C GLY A 62 -5.85 2.58 2.21
N CYS A 63 -4.58 2.17 2.10
CA CYS A 63 -4.14 1.15 1.17
C CYS A 63 -4.18 -0.21 1.87
N TYR A 64 -4.83 -1.18 1.23
CA TYR A 64 -5.05 -2.51 1.76
C TYR A 64 -4.44 -3.56 0.85
N GLY A 65 -3.77 -4.54 1.47
CA GLY A 65 -3.07 -5.60 0.77
C GLY A 65 -3.00 -6.88 1.59
N PRO A 66 -2.57 -8.00 0.98
CA PRO A 66 -2.19 -9.19 1.74
C PRO A 66 -1.08 -8.81 2.74
N PRO A 67 -0.94 -9.45 3.90
CA PRO A 67 0.06 -9.08 4.90
C PRO A 67 1.47 -8.87 4.30
N PRO A 68 2.22 -7.86 4.76
CA PRO A 68 3.49 -7.50 4.17
C PRO A 68 4.46 -8.68 4.27
N LYS A 69 4.94 -9.14 3.11
CA LYS A 69 6.05 -10.09 2.99
C LYS A 69 7.31 -9.34 2.56
N PRO A 70 8.51 -9.85 2.88
CA PRO A 70 9.75 -9.34 2.29
C PRO A 70 9.57 -9.20 0.77
N CYS A 71 9.88 -8.02 0.23
CA CYS A 71 9.71 -7.77 -1.20
C CYS A 71 10.88 -8.35 -2.00
N GLU A 72 10.98 -9.67 -1.95
CA GLU A 72 12.03 -10.48 -2.58
C GLU A 72 11.41 -11.69 -3.28
N ASP A 73 12.18 -12.25 -4.21
CA ASP A 73 11.85 -13.53 -4.81
C ASP A 73 12.52 -14.63 -3.97
N ALA A 74 11.74 -15.61 -3.54
CA ALA A 74 12.23 -16.77 -2.81
C ALA A 74 12.80 -17.85 -3.74
N ASP A 75 12.53 -17.75 -5.06
CA ASP A 75 13.04 -18.69 -6.07
C ASP A 75 13.84 -17.97 -7.15
N GLU A 76 14.98 -18.54 -7.53
CA GLU A 76 15.85 -18.00 -8.59
C GLU A 76 15.20 -18.07 -9.99
N ASN A 77 14.22 -18.95 -10.18
CA ASN A 77 13.53 -19.14 -11.45
C ASN A 77 12.44 -18.11 -11.74
N CYS A 78 12.17 -17.19 -10.82
CA CYS A 78 11.10 -16.21 -10.98
C CYS A 78 11.19 -15.45 -12.30
N ALA A 79 12.38 -15.01 -12.72
CA ALA A 79 12.57 -14.34 -14.00
C ALA A 79 12.13 -15.20 -15.21
N ASN A 80 12.33 -16.52 -15.16
CA ASN A 80 11.89 -17.44 -16.19
C ASN A 80 10.36 -17.65 -16.14
N TRP A 81 9.83 -17.90 -14.95
CA TRP A 81 8.40 -18.14 -14.75
C TRP A 81 7.54 -16.93 -15.12
N VAL A 82 7.97 -15.72 -14.77
CA VAL A 82 7.29 -14.48 -15.17
C VAL A 82 7.19 -14.37 -16.69
N ARG A 83 8.29 -14.67 -17.40
CA ARG A 83 8.30 -14.67 -18.88
C ARG A 83 7.33 -15.70 -19.47
N ASN A 84 7.09 -16.80 -18.76
CA ASN A 84 6.16 -17.86 -19.16
C ASN A 84 4.73 -17.65 -18.65
N GLY A 85 4.39 -16.48 -18.12
CA GLY A 85 3.01 -16.14 -17.73
C GLY A 85 2.63 -16.52 -16.31
N PHE A 86 3.58 -16.92 -15.46
CA PHE A 86 3.34 -17.34 -14.08
C PHE A 86 2.54 -16.32 -13.24
N CYS A 87 2.81 -15.03 -13.41
CA CYS A 87 2.15 -13.98 -12.63
C CYS A 87 0.68 -13.77 -13.01
N THR A 88 0.34 -14.04 -14.27
CA THR A 88 -0.99 -13.83 -14.85
C THR A 88 -1.86 -15.08 -14.79
N ASP A 89 -1.25 -16.26 -14.65
CA ASP A 89 -1.98 -17.52 -14.61
C ASP A 89 -2.74 -17.69 -13.27
N PRO A 90 -4.07 -17.91 -13.29
CA PRO A 90 -4.86 -18.11 -12.08
C PRO A 90 -4.52 -19.39 -11.31
N TYR A 91 -3.95 -20.40 -11.97
CA TYR A 91 -3.54 -21.65 -11.32
C TYR A 91 -2.47 -21.41 -10.24
N TYR A 92 -1.58 -20.43 -10.46
CA TYR A 92 -0.50 -20.10 -9.53
C TYR A 92 -0.86 -18.99 -8.54
N ALA A 93 -2.14 -18.69 -8.32
CA ALA A 93 -2.58 -17.55 -7.51
C ALA A 93 -1.92 -17.44 -6.12
N LYS A 94 -1.71 -18.59 -5.44
CA LYS A 94 -0.99 -18.64 -4.16
C LYS A 94 0.53 -18.61 -4.36
N SER A 95 1.03 -19.46 -5.26
CA SER A 95 2.47 -19.65 -5.48
C SER A 95 3.18 -18.38 -5.94
N LYS A 96 2.53 -17.53 -6.74
CA LYS A 96 3.14 -16.29 -7.22
C LYS A 96 3.52 -15.31 -6.11
N ALA A 97 2.72 -15.23 -5.05
CA ALA A 97 3.02 -14.40 -3.88
C ALA A 97 3.92 -15.10 -2.84
N ASP A 98 4.14 -16.41 -2.97
CA ASP A 98 5.04 -17.17 -2.09
C ASP A 98 6.46 -17.26 -2.65
N TYR A 99 6.60 -17.37 -3.99
CA TYR A 99 7.90 -17.55 -4.64
C TYR A 99 8.41 -16.31 -5.34
N CYS A 100 7.54 -15.56 -6.00
CA CYS A 100 7.94 -14.50 -6.94
C CYS A 100 7.27 -13.17 -6.64
N ALA A 101 7.16 -12.82 -5.36
CA ALA A 101 6.42 -11.64 -4.93
C ALA A 101 6.98 -10.36 -5.57
N LYS A 102 8.31 -10.24 -5.68
CA LYS A 102 8.98 -9.11 -6.34
C LYS A 102 8.81 -9.15 -7.86
N SER A 103 9.17 -10.26 -8.48
CA SER A 103 9.11 -10.39 -9.95
C SER A 103 7.69 -10.27 -10.50
N CYS A 104 6.67 -10.69 -9.75
CA CYS A 104 5.27 -10.53 -10.14
C CYS A 104 4.64 -9.18 -9.73
N GLY A 105 5.38 -8.29 -9.06
CA GLY A 105 4.85 -7.01 -8.58
C GLY A 105 3.73 -7.17 -7.55
N LEU A 106 3.79 -8.22 -6.75
CA LEU A 106 2.78 -8.59 -5.74
C LEU A 106 3.21 -8.26 -4.31
N CYS A 107 4.49 -7.96 -4.10
CA CYS A 107 4.91 -7.33 -2.87
C CYS A 107 4.75 -5.81 -2.97
N TYR A 108 4.33 -5.23 -1.87
CA TYR A 108 4.49 -3.83 -1.59
C TYR A 108 5.43 -3.79 -0.40
N ASP A 109 6.53 -3.08 -0.56
CA ASP A 109 7.44 -2.88 0.55
C ASP A 109 6.75 -1.91 1.51
N THR A 110 6.51 -2.30 2.76
CA THR A 110 6.24 -1.34 3.85
C THR A 110 7.55 -0.65 4.20
N CYS A 111 8.25 -0.18 3.16
CA CYS A 111 9.51 0.51 3.24
C CYS A 111 9.23 1.85 3.90
N ALA A 112 9.29 1.81 5.21
CA ALA A 112 9.09 2.93 6.09
C ALA A 112 10.22 2.89 7.11
N ASP A 113 10.69 4.08 7.45
CA ASP A 113 11.61 4.20 8.56
C ASP A 113 10.85 3.89 9.86
N LYS A 114 11.41 3.01 10.68
CA LYS A 114 10.91 2.78 12.05
C LYS A 114 11.30 3.91 13.00
N SER A 115 12.24 4.77 12.59
CA SER A 115 12.72 5.89 13.39
C SER A 115 12.51 7.22 12.69
N ALA A 116 11.90 8.17 13.40
CA ALA A 116 11.80 9.55 12.93
C ALA A 116 13.17 10.24 12.77
N SER A 117 14.22 9.70 13.41
CA SER A 117 15.59 10.24 13.36
C SER A 117 16.33 9.91 12.07
N CYS A 118 15.80 9.04 11.21
CA CYS A 118 16.52 8.56 10.02
C CYS A 118 17.01 9.68 9.11
N LYS A 119 16.20 10.73 8.91
CA LYS A 119 16.61 11.91 8.13
C LYS A 119 17.86 12.60 8.69
N ASN A 120 17.91 12.77 10.02
CA ASN A 120 19.05 13.37 10.70
C ASN A 120 20.26 12.44 10.64
N TRP A 121 20.08 11.14 10.87
CA TRP A 121 21.18 10.17 10.80
C TRP A 121 21.77 10.09 9.40
N LYS A 122 20.94 10.07 8.34
CA LYS A 122 21.40 10.14 6.95
C LYS A 122 22.24 11.39 6.70
N ALA A 123 21.80 12.55 7.17
CA ALA A 123 22.57 13.79 7.06
C ALA A 123 23.95 13.73 7.76
N ASN A 124 24.12 12.80 8.71
CA ASN A 124 25.38 12.55 9.42
C ASN A 124 26.17 11.35 8.88
N GLY A 125 25.85 10.85 7.67
CA GLY A 125 26.59 9.76 7.03
C GLY A 125 26.19 8.36 7.50
N PHE A 126 25.05 8.21 8.18
CA PHE A 126 24.58 6.92 8.68
C PHE A 126 24.35 5.90 7.56
N CYS A 127 23.84 6.31 6.39
CA CYS A 127 23.53 5.38 5.31
C CYS A 127 24.80 4.83 4.64
N GLU A 128 25.87 5.61 4.62
CA GLU A 128 27.15 5.30 3.97
C GLU A 128 28.10 4.53 4.90
N ASN A 129 27.84 4.49 6.20
CA ASN A 129 28.74 3.89 7.19
C ASN A 129 28.54 2.36 7.33
N ALA A 130 29.46 1.54 6.84
CA ALA A 130 29.37 0.07 6.84
C ALA A 130 29.17 -0.58 8.23
N LEU A 131 29.51 0.10 9.33
CA LEU A 131 29.32 -0.43 10.68
C LEU A 131 27.84 -0.59 11.08
N TYR A 132 26.94 0.10 10.38
CA TYR A 132 25.52 0.14 10.71
C TYR A 132 24.63 -0.66 9.75
N ASP A 133 25.18 -1.50 8.86
CA ASP A 133 24.41 -2.14 7.77
C ASP A 133 23.11 -2.83 8.22
N SER A 134 23.15 -3.58 9.34
CA SER A 134 21.93 -4.17 9.92
C SER A 134 20.96 -3.13 10.47
N ILE A 135 21.47 -2.16 11.23
CA ILE A 135 20.66 -1.10 11.86
C ILE A 135 19.99 -0.21 10.81
N LYS A 136 20.68 0.11 9.71
CA LYS A 136 20.12 0.92 8.62
C LYS A 136 18.94 0.20 7.98
N LYS A 137 19.09 -1.10 7.70
CA LYS A 137 18.03 -1.91 7.11
C LYS A 137 16.85 -2.09 8.07
N ASP A 138 17.11 -2.16 9.37
CA ASP A 138 16.05 -2.34 10.36
C ASP A 138 15.28 -1.06 10.67
N TYR A 139 15.94 0.09 10.75
CA TYR A 139 15.33 1.33 11.24
C TYR A 139 15.10 2.38 10.17
N CYS A 140 15.95 2.42 9.14
CA CYS A 140 16.01 3.52 8.18
C CYS A 140 16.03 3.02 6.73
N SER A 141 15.36 1.90 6.46
CA SER A 141 15.37 1.24 5.15
C SER A 141 14.87 2.17 4.05
N ALA A 142 13.85 2.98 4.32
CA ALA A 142 13.33 3.97 3.38
C ALA A 142 14.28 5.14 3.17
N THR A 143 14.72 5.79 4.26
CA THR A 143 15.62 6.95 4.16
C THR A 143 16.96 6.58 3.51
N CYS A 144 17.49 5.38 3.78
CA CYS A 144 18.76 4.92 3.22
C CYS A 144 18.65 4.20 1.87
N GLY A 145 17.44 4.02 1.32
CA GLY A 145 17.24 3.32 0.03
C GLY A 145 17.71 1.86 0.08
N LEU A 146 17.45 1.19 1.21
CA LEU A 146 17.75 -0.23 1.44
C LEU A 146 16.53 -1.14 1.26
N CYS A 147 15.50 -0.56 0.65
CA CYS A 147 14.43 -1.19 -0.09
C CYS A 147 14.74 -0.90 -1.58
#